data_AF-A0ABD5MEJ8-F1
#
_entry.id   AF-A0ABD5MEJ8-F1
#
_cell.length_a   1.000
_cell.length_b   1.000
_cell.length_c   1.000
_cell.angle_alpha   90.00
_cell.angle_beta   90.00
_cell.angle_gamma   90.00
#
_symmetry.space_group_name_H-M   'P 1'
#
loop_
_entity.id
_entity.type
_entity.pdbx_description
1 polymer ?
#
loop_
_entity_poly.entity_id
_entity_poly.type
_entity_poly.pdbx_seq_one_letter_code
_entity_poly.pdbx_strand_id
1 'polypeptide(L)'
;MTDEDAEAEPADGQLFELTRDKVLLVALLVVGIAGSGLVRRFLGELGYNDLGAIVFVLGYGGMIFAIWYGWIRPMDITGPN
;
A
#
# COMPACT_ATOMS: atom_id res chain seq x y z
N MET A 1 -30.51 -39.86 12.52
CA MET A 1 -30.68 -38.46 12.94
C MET A 1 -29.41 -37.79 12.46
N THR A 2 -29.50 -37.12 11.32
CA THR A 2 -28.37 -36.56 10.59
C THR A 2 -27.93 -35.27 11.27
N ASP A 3 -26.65 -35.21 11.63
CA ASP A 3 -25.99 -33.99 12.11
C ASP A 3 -25.61 -33.14 10.88
N GLU A 4 -26.62 -32.71 10.14
CA GLU A 4 -26.51 -31.72 9.08
C GLU A 4 -27.00 -30.38 9.66
N ASP A 5 -26.29 -29.29 9.35
CA ASP A 5 -26.68 -27.90 9.61
C ASP A 5 -26.18 -27.24 10.92
N ALA A 6 -24.93 -27.49 11.30
CA ALA A 6 -24.16 -26.43 11.95
C ALA A 6 -23.46 -25.59 10.87
N GLU A 7 -24.21 -24.74 10.16
CA GLU A 7 -23.62 -23.67 9.36
C GLU A 7 -22.77 -22.79 10.30
N ALA A 8 -21.46 -22.90 10.16
CA ALA A 8 -20.51 -22.04 10.85
C ALA A 8 -20.70 -20.61 10.33
N GLU A 9 -21.30 -19.75 11.15
CA GLU A 9 -21.36 -18.29 10.96
C GLU A 9 -19.97 -17.77 10.55
N PRO A 10 -19.83 -17.05 9.41
CA PRO A 10 -18.54 -16.57 8.95
C PRO A 10 -18.01 -15.55 9.96
N ALA A 11 -16.86 -15.84 10.55
CA ALA A 11 -16.21 -14.98 11.53
C ALA A 11 -15.93 -13.58 10.94
N ASP A 12 -16.66 -12.58 11.44
CA ASP A 12 -16.50 -11.14 11.14
C ASP A 12 -15.06 -10.59 11.34
N GLY A 13 -14.15 -11.38 11.92
CA GLY A 13 -12.74 -11.03 12.15
C GLY A 13 -11.80 -11.24 10.96
N GLN A 14 -12.21 -11.92 9.89
CA GLN A 14 -11.32 -12.28 8.78
C GLN A 14 -10.95 -11.10 7.85
N LEU A 15 -11.76 -10.04 7.85
CA LEU A 15 -11.52 -8.84 7.01
C LEU A 15 -10.25 -8.07 7.44
N PHE A 16 -9.93 -8.08 8.73
CA PHE A 16 -8.77 -7.40 9.33
C PHE A 16 -7.65 -8.36 9.71
N GLU A 17 -7.51 -9.49 9.02
CA GLU A 17 -6.30 -10.29 9.16
C GLU A 17 -5.11 -9.47 8.60
N LEU A 18 -4.33 -8.89 9.52
CA LEU A 18 -3.17 -8.04 9.23
C LEU A 18 -2.01 -8.93 8.79
N THR A 19 -2.09 -9.43 7.57
CA THR A 19 -0.96 -10.12 6.95
C THR A 19 0.20 -9.13 6.75
N ARG A 20 1.44 -9.64 6.85
CA ARG A 20 2.65 -8.83 6.69
C ARG A 20 2.63 -7.99 5.41
N ASP A 21 2.11 -8.55 4.32
CA ASP A 21 2.04 -7.88 3.02
C ASP A 21 1.03 -6.72 3.03
N LYS A 22 -0.14 -6.88 3.67
CA LYS A 22 -1.10 -5.78 3.88
C LYS A 22 -0.48 -4.65 4.69
N VAL A 23 0.25 -4.98 5.77
CA VAL A 23 0.91 -3.97 6.61
C VAL A 23 1.99 -3.23 5.82
N LEU A 24 2.81 -3.94 5.05
CA LEU A 24 3.82 -3.32 4.20
C LEU A 24 3.21 -2.41 3.13
N LEU A 25 2.11 -2.84 2.51
CA LEU A 25 1.40 -2.04 1.51
C LEU A 25 0.81 -0.77 2.13
N VAL A 26 0.15 -0.87 3.29
CA VAL A 26 -0.37 0.30 4.00
C VAL A 26 0.78 1.24 4.41
N ALA A 27 1.87 0.70 4.95
CA ALA A 27 3.03 1.50 5.34
C ALA A 27 3.63 2.24 4.13
N LEU A 28 3.77 1.56 2.98
CA LEU A 28 4.23 2.16 1.73
C LEU A 28 3.32 3.30 1.28
N LEU A 29 2.00 3.11 1.31
CA LEU A 29 1.03 4.13 0.94
C LEU A 29 1.11 5.35 1.87
N VAL A 30 1.20 5.13 3.18
CA VAL A 30 1.31 6.20 4.17
C VAL A 30 2.61 6.98 3.96
N VAL A 31 3.75 6.29 3.81
CA VAL A 31 5.05 6.95 3.60
C VAL A 31 5.08 7.69 2.26
N GLY A 32 4.62 7.04 1.19
CA GLY A 32 4.67 7.56 -0.17
C GLY A 32 3.76 8.76 -0.42
N ILE A 33 2.61 8.83 0.26
CA ILE A 33 1.63 9.92 0.09
C ILE A 33 1.70 10.90 1.26
N ALA A 34 1.40 10.44 2.47
CA ALA A 34 1.32 11.32 3.64
C ALA A 34 2.71 11.77 4.10
N GLY A 35 3.68 10.86 4.15
CA GLY A 35 5.06 11.17 4.55
C GLY A 35 5.73 12.16 3.59
N SER A 36 5.70 11.88 2.29
CA SER A 36 6.27 12.75 1.26
C SER A 36 5.57 14.12 1.20
N GLY A 37 4.24 14.15 1.38
CA GLY A 37 3.46 15.39 1.41
C GLY A 37 3.80 16.28 2.60
N LEU A 38 4.03 15.67 3.78
CA LEU A 38 4.44 16.39 4.98
C LEU A 38 5.83 17.02 4.78
N VAL A 39 6.78 16.26 4.23
CA VAL A 39 8.12 16.75 3.92
C VAL A 39 8.08 17.90 2.93
N ARG A 40 7.29 17.79 1.85
CA ARG A 40 7.08 18.88 0.89
C ARG A 40 6.54 20.15 1.55
N ARG A 41 5.58 20.01 2.46
CA ARG A 41 5.02 21.15 3.19
C ARG A 41 6.09 21.85 4.04
N PHE A 42 6.85 21.10 4.83
CA PHE A 42 7.92 21.68 5.65
C PHE A 42 9.00 22.35 4.81
N LEU A 43 9.41 21.73 3.69
CA LEU A 43 10.35 22.34 2.75
C LEU A 43 9.81 23.63 2.14
N GLY A 44 8.52 23.66 1.80
CA GLY A 44 7.85 24.87 1.31
C GLY A 44 7.80 25.99 2.35
N GLU A 45 7.50 25.67 3.61
CA GLU A 45 7.51 26.63 4.74
C GLU A 45 8.91 27.22 4.98
N LEU A 46 9.97 26.48 4.64
CA LEU A 46 11.37 26.92 4.69
C LEU A 46 11.83 27.67 3.42
N GLY A 47 10.96 27.85 2.42
CA GLY A 47 11.26 28.51 1.15
C GLY A 47 11.83 27.60 0.06
N TYR A 48 12.06 26.32 0.34
CA TYR A 48 12.60 25.32 -0.60
C TYR A 48 11.50 24.63 -1.42
N ASN A 49 10.65 25.42 -2.08
CA ASN A 49 9.44 24.90 -2.71
C ASN A 49 9.73 23.88 -3.83
N ASP A 50 10.74 24.15 -4.66
CA ASP A 50 11.15 23.26 -5.76
C ASP A 50 11.74 21.95 -5.24
N LEU A 51 12.56 22.02 -4.19
CA LEU A 51 13.12 20.84 -3.54
C LEU A 51 12.03 19.98 -2.90
N GLY A 52 11.04 20.62 -2.25
CA GLY A 52 9.85 19.94 -1.73
C GLY A 52 9.07 19.22 -2.82
N ALA A 53 8.93 19.81 -4.00
CA ALA A 53 8.29 19.17 -5.15
C ALA A 53 9.08 17.95 -5.65
N ILE A 54 10.40 18.05 -5.77
CA ILE A 54 11.27 16.93 -6.17
C ILE A 54 11.15 15.78 -5.18
N VAL A 55 11.25 16.06 -3.88
CA VAL A 55 11.12 15.04 -2.82
C VAL A 55 9.75 14.36 -2.88
N PHE A 56 8.69 15.12 -3.12
CA PHE A 56 7.36 14.57 -3.27
C PHE A 56 7.25 13.62 -4.47
N VAL A 57 7.76 14.03 -5.64
CA VAL A 57 7.76 13.20 -6.85
C VAL A 57 8.57 11.92 -6.64
N LEU A 58 9.75 12.01 -6.00
CA LEU A 58 10.57 10.85 -5.71
C LEU A 58 9.93 9.92 -4.67
N GLY A 59 9.30 10.48 -3.63
CA GLY A 59 8.59 9.69 -2.62
C GLY A 59 7.38 8.95 -3.22
N TYR A 60 6.57 9.66 -3.99
CA TYR A 60 5.38 9.09 -4.63
C TYR A 60 5.76 8.10 -5.75
N GLY A 61 6.68 8.49 -6.63
CA GLY A 61 7.19 7.63 -7.71
C GLY A 61 7.92 6.40 -7.16
N GLY A 62 8.72 6.56 -6.11
CA GLY A 62 9.39 5.46 -5.41
C GLY A 62 8.40 4.48 -4.78
N MET A 63 7.31 4.97 -4.19
CA MET A 63 6.22 4.12 -3.69
C MET A 63 5.58 3.31 -4.81
N ILE A 64 5.22 3.95 -5.93
CA ILE A 64 4.66 3.24 -7.11
C ILE A 64 5.63 2.15 -7.58
N PHE A 65 6.92 2.49 -7.70
CA PHE A 65 7.94 1.55 -8.15
C PHE A 65 8.10 0.37 -7.18
N ALA A 66 8.08 0.61 -5.87
CA ALA A 66 8.16 -0.44 -4.86
C ALA A 66 6.95 -1.39 -4.92
N ILE A 67 5.73 -0.84 -5.07
CA ILE A 67 4.51 -1.65 -5.25
C ILE A 67 4.61 -2.48 -6.54
N TRP A 68 5.04 -1.85 -7.63
CA TRP A 68 5.21 -2.55 -8.89
C TRP A 68 6.23 -3.69 -8.78
N TYR A 69 7.40 -3.44 -8.20
CA TYR A 69 8.46 -4.45 -8.12
C TYR A 69 8.13 -5.58 -7.13
N GLY A 70 7.50 -5.27 -5.99
CA GLY A 70 7.19 -6.24 -4.95
C GLY A 70 6.01 -7.15 -5.29
N TRP A 71 4.99 -6.63 -5.98
CA TRP A 71 3.74 -7.36 -6.20
C TRP A 71 3.40 -7.54 -7.67
N ILE A 72 3.50 -6.50 -8.50
CA ILE A 72 3.02 -6.55 -9.89
C ILE A 72 3.96 -7.32 -10.81
N ARG A 73 5.25 -6.96 -10.79
CA ARG A 73 6.29 -7.58 -11.62
C ARG A 73 6.39 -9.10 -11.46
N PRO A 74 6.31 -9.69 -10.25
CA PRO A 74 6.36 -11.14 -10.09
C PRO A 74 5.05 -11.88 -10.43
N MET A 75 3.95 -11.18 -10.74
CA MET A 75 2.74 -11.84 -11.21
C MET A 75 2.92 -12.35 -12.64
N ASP A 76 2.86 -13.66 -12.84
CA ASP A 76 2.80 -14.28 -14.16
C ASP A 76 1.42 -14.06 -14.77
N ILE A 77 1.28 -12.93 -15.49
CA ILE A 77 0.08 -12.61 -16.27
C ILE A 77 0.14 -13.42 -17.56
N THR A 78 -0.27 -14.68 -17.50
CA THR A 78 -0.41 -15.56 -18.68
C THR A 78 -1.82 -15.46 -19.25
N GLY A 79 -1.91 -15.35 -20.58
CA GLY A 79 -3.20 -15.35 -21.29
C GLY A 79 -3.76 -16.76 -21.43
N PRO A 80 -5.10 -16.92 -21.58
CA PRO A 80 -5.70 -18.22 -21.89
C PRO A 80 -5.13 -18.80 -23.19
N ASN A 81 -4.90 -20.12 -23.20
CA ASN A 81 -4.58 -20.85 -24.43
C ASN A 81 -5.83 -21.05 -25.30
#